data_AF-A0A1L7JNB0-F1
#
_entry.id   AF-A0A1L7JNB0-F1
#
_cell.length_a   1.000
_cell.length_b   1.000
_cell.length_c   1.000
_cell.angle_alpha   90.00
_cell.angle_beta   90.00
_cell.angle_gamma   90.00
#
_symmetry.space_group_name_H-M   'P 1'
#
loop_
_entity.id
_entity.type
_entity.pdbx_description
1 polymer ?
#
loop_
_entity_poly.entity_id
_entity_poly.type
_entity_poly.pdbx_seq_one_letter_code
_entity_poly.pdbx_strand_id
1 'polypeptide(L)'
;MKTKPSRIVIETLNIKGMMKNCHLSKAIAQQGLYGFKRHLQYKCNFYGIEFIEADKWYPSSKTCSKCGHVKSKLSLSERTYICEACGAVIDRDFNASINLSRYSA
;
A
#
# COMPACT_ATOMS: atom_id res chain seq x y z
N MET A 1 5.56 -18.43 15.57
CA MET A 1 6.38 -18.90 14.44
C MET A 1 6.81 -17.68 13.63
N LYS A 2 8.12 -17.37 13.50
CA LYS A 2 8.57 -16.23 12.67
C LYS A 2 8.76 -16.72 11.24
N THR A 3 7.69 -16.71 10.45
CA THR A 3 7.75 -17.06 9.02
C THR A 3 8.43 -15.92 8.26
N LYS A 4 9.52 -16.24 7.54
CA LYS A 4 10.07 -15.31 6.54
C LYS A 4 9.13 -15.34 5.33
N PRO A 5 8.61 -14.19 4.85
CA PRO A 5 7.80 -14.18 3.64
C PRO A 5 8.70 -14.52 2.43
N SER A 6 8.16 -15.23 1.45
CA SER A 6 8.85 -15.46 0.17
C SER A 6 8.87 -14.21 -0.72
N ARG A 7 7.91 -13.31 -0.52
CA ARG A 7 7.68 -12.11 -1.34
C ARG A 7 7.13 -10.96 -0.51
N ILE A 8 7.57 -9.75 -0.81
CA ILE A 8 7.07 -8.49 -0.23
C ILE A 8 6.69 -7.54 -1.37
N VAL A 9 5.47 -7.02 -1.33
CA VAL A 9 4.95 -6.05 -2.30
C VAL A 9 4.67 -4.73 -1.58
N ILE A 10 5.13 -3.62 -2.14
CA ILE A 10 4.87 -2.26 -1.63
C ILE A 10 4.29 -1.37 -2.75
N GLU A 11 3.51 -0.37 -2.38
CA GLU A 11 3.04 0.65 -3.32
C GLU A 11 4.19 1.57 -3.77
N THR A 12 4.18 1.95 -5.05
CA THR A 12 5.03 3.05 -5.52
C THR A 12 4.44 4.40 -5.09
N LEU A 13 5.02 4.98 -4.04
CA LEU A 13 4.64 6.32 -3.56
C LEU A 13 5.29 7.44 -4.38
N ASN A 14 4.50 8.42 -4.83
CA ASN A 14 5.01 9.67 -5.42
C ASN A 14 5.48 10.65 -4.34
N ILE A 15 6.56 10.32 -3.64
CA ILE A 15 7.08 11.11 -2.51
C ILE A 15 7.33 12.57 -2.94
N LYS A 16 7.95 12.80 -4.11
CA LYS A 16 8.18 14.15 -4.63
C LYS A 16 6.88 14.95 -4.79
N GLY A 17 5.82 14.32 -5.30
CA GLY A 17 4.50 14.95 -5.42
C GLY A 17 3.85 15.21 -4.06
N MET A 18 3.93 14.26 -3.14
CA MET A 18 3.40 14.39 -1.78
C MET A 18 4.06 15.54 -1.01
N MET A 19 5.36 15.76 -1.23
CA MET A 19 6.12 16.87 -0.63
C MET A 19 5.69 18.26 -1.12
N LYS A 20 4.96 18.37 -2.24
CA LYS A 20 4.43 19.66 -2.72
C LYS A 20 3.19 20.13 -1.95
N ASN A 21 2.54 19.25 -1.17
CA ASN A 21 1.39 19.62 -0.36
C ASN A 21 1.85 20.37 0.90
N CYS A 22 1.66 21.69 0.95
CA CYS A 22 2.12 22.54 2.05
C CYS A 22 1.50 22.18 3.42
N HIS A 23 0.33 21.55 3.46
CA HIS A 23 -0.34 21.16 4.70
C HIS A 23 0.22 19.84 5.27
N LEU A 24 0.62 18.91 4.40
CA LEU A 24 1.04 17.56 4.81
C LEU A 24 2.54 17.31 4.67
N SER A 25 3.28 18.17 3.97
CA SER A 25 4.70 17.96 3.63
C SER A 25 5.59 17.74 4.85
N LYS A 26 5.35 18.50 5.94
CA LYS A 26 6.11 18.34 7.20
C LYS A 26 5.88 16.96 7.82
N ALA A 27 4.62 16.51 7.89
CA ALA A 27 4.28 15.20 8.44
C ALA A 27 4.84 14.07 7.57
N ILE A 28 4.76 14.21 6.24
CA ILE A 28 5.31 13.24 5.27
C ILE A 28 6.84 13.15 5.37
N ALA A 29 7.53 14.28 5.50
CA ALA A 29 8.99 14.31 5.63
C ALA A 29 9.46 13.53 6.87
N GLN A 30 8.74 13.69 7.99
CA GLN A 30 9.05 13.00 9.25
C GLN A 30 8.90 11.48 9.17
N GLN A 31 8.11 10.95 8.22
CA GLN A 31 7.94 9.49 8.06
C GLN A 31 9.15 8.81 7.43
N GLY A 32 10.04 9.54 6.73
CA GLY A 32 11.26 8.94 6.15
C GLY A 32 11.00 7.83 5.11
N LEU A 33 9.88 7.88 4.39
CA LEU A 33 9.39 6.81 3.50
C LEU A 33 10.43 6.31 2.48
N TYR A 34 11.25 7.21 1.93
CA TYR A 34 12.31 6.83 0.99
C TYR A 34 13.40 5.97 1.66
N GLY A 35 13.81 6.35 2.87
CA GLY A 35 14.79 5.58 3.66
C GLY A 35 14.23 4.23 4.08
N PHE A 36 12.96 4.20 4.51
CA PHE A 36 12.25 2.96 4.85
C PHE A 36 12.23 1.98 3.67
N LYS A 37 11.79 2.44 2.48
CA LYS A 37 11.79 1.63 1.25
C LYS A 37 13.18 1.08 0.93
N ARG A 38 14.21 1.93 0.99
CA ARG A 38 15.60 1.52 0.70
C ARG A 38 16.08 0.42 1.65
N HIS A 39 15.84 0.59 2.95
CA HIS A 39 16.22 -0.42 3.94
C HIS A 39 15.44 -1.72 3.76
N LEU A 40 14.15 -1.63 3.44
CA LEU A 40 13.32 -2.79 3.16
C LEU A 40 13.84 -3.57 1.95
N GLN A 41 14.10 -2.89 0.83
CA GLN A 41 14.66 -3.50 -0.38
C GLN A 41 16.02 -4.15 -0.11
N TYR A 42 16.91 -3.46 0.60
CA TYR A 42 18.20 -4.01 1.02
C TYR A 42 18.04 -5.30 1.84
N LYS A 43 17.14 -5.31 2.83
CA LYS A 43 16.88 -6.50 3.65
C LYS A 43 16.24 -7.63 2.85
N CYS A 44 15.35 -7.32 1.91
CA CYS A 44 14.76 -8.33 1.02
C CYS A 44 15.86 -9.02 0.20
N ASN A 45 16.74 -8.23 -0.44
CA ASN A 45 17.88 -8.75 -1.18
C ASN A 45 18.81 -9.60 -0.28
N PHE A 46 19.10 -9.14 0.93
CA PHE A 46 19.94 -9.87 1.88
C PHE A 46 19.37 -11.24 2.28
N TYR A 47 18.04 -11.36 2.38
CA TYR A 47 17.38 -12.60 2.76
C TYR A 47 16.89 -13.44 1.57
N GLY A 48 17.14 -13.01 0.33
CA GLY A 48 16.62 -13.68 -0.87
C GLY A 48 15.09 -13.60 -1.00
N ILE A 49 14.48 -12.55 -0.44
CA ILE A 49 13.03 -12.30 -0.53
C ILE A 49 12.77 -11.47 -1.78
N GLU A 50 11.78 -11.88 -2.58
CA GLU A 50 11.36 -11.11 -3.74
C GLU A 50 10.74 -9.78 -3.32
N PHE A 51 11.30 -8.66 -3.79
CA PHE A 51 10.80 -7.31 -3.50
C PHE A 51 10.17 -6.71 -4.76
N ILE A 52 8.89 -6.35 -4.67
CA ILE A 52 8.14 -5.80 -5.80
C ILE A 52 7.50 -4.48 -5.42
N GLU A 53 7.59 -3.55 -6.35
CA GLU A 53 6.83 -2.31 -6.29
C GLU A 53 5.61 -2.43 -7.20
N ALA A 54 4.43 -2.31 -6.62
CA ALA A 54 3.18 -2.29 -7.38
C ALA A 54 3.07 -0.98 -8.16
N ASP A 55 2.50 -1.06 -9.36
CA ASP A 55 2.28 0.11 -10.21
C ASP A 55 1.59 1.23 -9.44
N LYS A 56 2.03 2.47 -9.69
CA LYS A 56 1.55 3.66 -8.99
C LYS A 56 0.03 3.87 -9.13
N TRP A 57 -0.57 3.38 -10.20
CA TRP A 57 -2.00 3.49 -10.49
C TRP A 57 -2.79 2.26 -10.07
N TYR A 58 -2.14 1.24 -9.50
CA TYR A 58 -2.84 0.07 -8.98
C TYR A 58 -3.78 0.49 -7.83
N PRO A 59 -5.10 0.23 -7.93
CA PRO A 59 -6.09 0.74 -6.98
C PRO A 59 -6.18 -0.12 -5.69
N SER A 60 -5.05 -0.51 -5.10
CA SER A 60 -4.94 -1.35 -3.89
C SER A 60 -5.95 -1.02 -2.79
N SER A 61 -6.09 0.26 -2.41
CA SER A 61 -6.97 0.71 -1.33
C SER A 61 -8.44 0.85 -1.76
N LYS A 62 -8.71 0.99 -3.07
CA LYS A 62 -10.06 1.16 -3.63
C LYS A 62 -10.70 -0.17 -4.04
N THR A 63 -9.90 -1.16 -4.40
CA THR A 63 -10.36 -2.51 -4.76
C THR A 63 -10.82 -3.25 -3.51
N CYS A 64 -11.99 -3.88 -3.57
CA CYS A 64 -12.44 -4.75 -2.50
C CYS A 64 -11.67 -6.06 -2.53
N SER A 65 -10.95 -6.37 -1.46
CA SER A 65 -10.23 -7.64 -1.32
C SER A 65 -11.13 -8.87 -1.28
N LYS A 66 -12.44 -8.71 -1.06
CA LYS A 66 -13.42 -9.81 -1.05
C LYS A 66 -14.00 -10.11 -2.43
N CYS A 67 -14.42 -9.08 -3.19
CA CYS A 67 -15.15 -9.27 -4.45
C CYS A 67 -14.53 -8.59 -5.68
N GLY A 68 -13.42 -7.87 -5.54
CA GLY A 68 -12.74 -7.18 -6.64
C GLY A 68 -13.37 -5.87 -7.10
N HIS A 69 -14.54 -5.47 -6.55
CA HIS A 69 -15.16 -4.19 -6.90
C HIS A 69 -14.24 -3.00 -6.58
N VAL A 70 -14.06 -2.09 -7.55
CA VAL A 70 -13.21 -0.91 -7.39
C VAL A 70 -14.06 0.32 -7.13
N LYS A 71 -13.89 0.93 -5.95
CA LYS A 71 -14.54 2.20 -5.62
C LYS A 71 -14.08 3.32 -6.53
N SER A 72 -14.99 4.19 -6.95
CA SER A 72 -14.67 5.40 -7.73
C SER A 72 -13.91 6.43 -6.87
N LYS A 73 -14.44 6.73 -5.68
CA LYS A 73 -13.87 7.68 -4.71
C LYS A 73 -13.60 6.99 -3.38
N LEU A 74 -12.50 7.38 -2.75
CA LEU A 74 -12.13 6.99 -1.41
C LEU A 74 -11.32 8.15 -0.82
N SER A 75 -11.82 8.78 0.23
CA SER A 75 -11.18 9.90 0.89
C SER A 75 -10.05 9.44 1.82
N LEU A 76 -9.10 10.34 2.10
CA LEU A 76 -7.99 10.04 3.01
C LEU A 76 -8.45 9.81 4.46
N SER A 77 -9.55 10.46 4.87
CA SER A 77 -10.15 10.32 6.21
C SER A 77 -10.93 9.03 6.41
N GLU A 78 -11.36 8.36 5.33
CA GLU A 78 -11.99 7.04 5.43
C GLU A 78 -10.95 5.99 5.83
N ARG A 79 -10.99 5.55 7.09
CA ARG A 79 -10.10 4.50 7.65
C ARG A 79 -10.75 3.11 7.61
N THR A 80 -12.06 3.04 7.58
CA THR A 80 -12.82 1.80 7.37
C THR A 80 -13.27 1.73 5.91
N TYR A 81 -12.90 0.65 5.22
CA TYR A 81 -13.37 0.34 3.88
C TYR A 81 -14.70 -0.42 3.98
N ILE A 82 -15.74 0.12 3.35
CA ILE A 82 -17.06 -0.50 3.22
C ILE A 82 -17.34 -0.74 1.73
N CYS A 83 -17.45 -2.00 1.29
CA CYS A 83 -17.71 -2.31 -0.11
C CYS A 83 -19.16 -2.04 -0.51
N GLU A 84 -19.38 -1.24 -1.56
CA GLU A 84 -20.70 -0.93 -2.11
C GLU A 84 -21.35 -2.10 -2.86
N ALA A 85 -20.55 -3.08 -3.32
CA ALA A 85 -21.03 -4.22 -4.09
C ALA A 85 -21.34 -5.46 -3.23
N CYS A 86 -20.56 -5.73 -2.18
CA CYS A 86 -20.71 -6.96 -1.38
C CYS A 86 -20.86 -6.73 0.14
N GLY A 87 -20.91 -5.47 0.59
CA GLY A 87 -21.11 -5.12 2.00
C GLY A 87 -19.93 -5.44 2.93
N ALA A 88 -18.77 -5.85 2.42
CA ALA A 88 -17.60 -6.13 3.25
C ALA A 88 -17.15 -4.88 4.02
N VAL A 89 -16.88 -5.02 5.33
CA VAL A 89 -16.38 -3.98 6.22
C VAL A 89 -15.02 -4.41 6.77
N ILE A 90 -13.98 -3.63 6.52
CA ILE A 90 -12.59 -3.99 6.84
C ILE A 90 -11.76 -2.71 7.01
N ASP A 91 -10.68 -2.75 7.79
CA ASP A 91 -9.71 -1.63 7.81
C ASP A 91 -9.16 -1.39 6.39
N ARG A 92 -9.05 -0.11 5.99
CA ARG A 92 -8.64 0.27 4.64
C ARG A 92 -7.23 -0.20 4.30
N ASP A 93 -6.31 -0.06 5.24
CA ASP A 93 -4.90 -0.39 5.00
C ASP A 93 -4.74 -1.93 5.01
N PHE A 94 -5.51 -2.65 5.83
CA PHE A 94 -5.58 -4.12 5.77
C PHE A 94 -6.16 -4.61 4.44
N ASN A 95 -7.25 -4.01 3.94
CA ASN A 95 -7.80 -4.30 2.61
C ASN A 95 -6.75 -4.09 1.51
N ALA A 96 -6.03 -2.97 1.55
CA ALA A 96 -4.95 -2.67 0.61
C ALA A 96 -3.83 -3.73 0.67
N SER A 97 -3.42 -4.15 1.87
CA SER A 97 -2.38 -5.18 2.04
C SER A 97 -2.77 -6.53 1.43
N ILE A 98 -4.04 -6.93 1.51
CA ILE A 98 -4.54 -8.16 0.87
C ILE A 98 -4.49 -8.01 -0.66
N ASN A 99 -4.83 -6.84 -1.18
CA ASN A 99 -4.76 -6.59 -2.62
C ASN A 99 -3.32 -6.53 -3.14
N LEU A 100 -2.38 -6.02 -2.34
CA LEU A 100 -0.95 -5.98 -2.66
C LEU A 100 -0.33 -7.38 -2.60
N SER A 101 -0.73 -8.23 -1.65
CA SER A 101 -0.21 -9.61 -1.59
C SER A 101 -0.61 -10.46 -2.80
N ARG A 102 -1.69 -10.08 -3.49
CA ARG A 102 -2.18 -10.70 -4.73
C ARG A 102 -1.71 -10.00 -6.00
N TYR A 103 -0.92 -8.93 -5.89
CA TYR A 103 -0.45 -8.18 -7.04
C TYR A 103 0.37 -9.08 -7.97
N SER A 104 0.09 -9.02 -9.26
CA SER A 104 0.90 -9.64 -10.31
C SER A 104 1.22 -8.55 -11.33
N ALA A 105 2.50 -8.44 -11.69
CA ALA A 105 2.99 -7.45 -12.65
C ALA A 105 2.76 -7.92 -14.08
#